data_AF-A0A7S2TU29-F1
#
_entry.id   AF-A0A7S2TU29-F1
#
_cell.length_a   1.000
_cell.length_b   1.000
_cell.length_c   1.000
_cell.angle_alpha   90.00
_cell.angle_beta   90.00
_cell.angle_gamma   90.00
#
_symmetry.space_group_name_H-M   'P 1'
#
loop_
_entity.id
_entity.type
_entity.pdbx_description
1 polymer ?
#
loop_
_entity_poly.entity_id
_entity_poly.type
_entity_poly.pdbx_seq_one_letter_code
_entity_poly.pdbx_strand_id
1 'polypeptide(L)'
;SLSSVAQHKAWAFRKSRALADASVLASRLKGLYVRRRTVARMPCADPDPRGYAAFEAAFEHQATQDQLRCFEEVRKDMCGAPYPMDRLLTGDVGSGKTEVAC
;
A
#
# COMPACT_ATOMS: atom_id res chain seq x y z
N SER A 1 31.25 -26.67 -2.26
CA SER A 1 30.79 -25.88 -3.43
C SER A 1 29.29 -25.63 -3.33
N LEU A 2 28.81 -24.40 -3.52
CA LEU A 2 27.37 -24.05 -3.53
C LEU A 2 26.56 -24.88 -4.55
N SER A 3 27.21 -25.44 -5.57
CA SER A 3 26.60 -26.35 -6.55
C SER A 3 26.14 -27.69 -5.96
N SER A 4 26.75 -28.15 -4.86
CA SER A 4 26.35 -29.39 -4.16
C SER A 4 25.03 -29.23 -3.39
N VAL A 5 24.76 -28.03 -2.85
CA VAL A 5 23.51 -27.72 -2.17
C VAL A 5 22.33 -27.74 -3.14
N ALA A 6 22.54 -27.28 -4.38
CA ALA A 6 21.53 -27.26 -5.42
C ALA A 6 21.10 -28.66 -5.90
N GLN A 7 22.01 -29.64 -5.85
CA GLN A 7 21.77 -31.03 -6.26
C GLN A 7 21.14 -31.89 -5.15
N HIS A 8 21.02 -31.35 -3.92
CA HIS A 8 20.47 -32.08 -2.80
C HIS A 8 18.94 -32.18 -2.92
N LYS A 9 18.37 -33.38 -2.91
CA LYS A 9 16.91 -33.61 -3.00
C LYS A 9 16.10 -32.75 -2.01
N ALA A 10 16.64 -32.53 -0.81
CA ALA A 10 16.02 -31.67 0.20
C ALA A 10 15.92 -30.20 -0.23
N TRP A 11 16.92 -29.67 -0.96
CA TRP A 11 16.85 -28.31 -1.51
C TRP A 11 15.83 -28.21 -2.64
N ALA A 12 15.81 -29.18 -3.56
CA ALA A 12 14.80 -29.23 -4.62
C ALA A 12 13.37 -29.30 -4.06
N PHE A 13 13.16 -30.11 -3.02
CA PHE A 13 11.88 -30.20 -2.30
C PHE A 13 11.50 -28.86 -1.64
N ARG A 14 12.42 -28.23 -0.89
CA ARG A 14 12.17 -26.91 -0.27
C ARG A 14 11.84 -25.84 -1.31
N LYS A 15 12.55 -25.82 -2.43
CA LYS A 15 12.28 -24.89 -3.54
C LYS A 15 10.90 -25.12 -4.14
N SER A 16 10.53 -26.39 -4.41
CA SER A 16 9.20 -26.74 -4.92
C SER A 16 8.09 -26.29 -3.96
N ARG A 17 8.27 -26.53 -2.65
CA ARG A 17 7.33 -26.08 -1.63
C ARG A 17 7.20 -24.55 -1.58
N ALA A 18 8.32 -23.82 -1.58
CA ALA A 18 8.30 -22.36 -1.60
C ALA A 18 7.58 -21.79 -2.83
N LEU A 19 7.74 -22.43 -4.00
CA LEU A 19 7.02 -22.05 -5.21
C LEU A 19 5.51 -22.32 -5.11
N ALA A 20 5.12 -23.46 -4.53
CA ALA A 20 3.71 -23.77 -4.28
C ALA A 20 3.08 -22.74 -3.32
N ASP A 21 3.77 -22.43 -2.21
CA ASP A 21 3.30 -21.45 -1.23
C ASP A 21 3.16 -20.04 -1.84
N ALA A 22 4.13 -19.63 -2.67
CA ALA A 22 4.07 -18.37 -3.41
C ALA A 22 2.89 -18.33 -4.41
N SER A 23 2.61 -19.44 -5.10
CA SER A 23 1.48 -19.55 -6.03
C SER A 23 0.13 -19.43 -5.31
N VAL A 24 0.00 -20.05 -4.15
CA VAL A 24 -1.18 -19.93 -3.29
C VAL A 24 -1.37 -18.47 -2.83
N LEU A 25 -0.30 -17.82 -2.37
CA LEU A 25 -0.36 -16.41 -1.96
C LEU A 25 -0.78 -15.50 -3.12
N ALA A 26 -0.16 -15.64 -4.30
CA ALA A 26 -0.49 -14.87 -5.48
C ALA A 26 -1.97 -15.02 -5.88
N SER A 27 -2.49 -16.24 -5.84
CA SER A 27 -3.89 -16.53 -6.13
C SER A 27 -4.84 -15.86 -5.13
N ARG A 28 -4.49 -15.88 -3.84
CA ARG A 28 -5.26 -15.21 -2.78
C ARG A 28 -5.26 -13.70 -2.94
N LEU A 29 -4.10 -13.09 -3.21
CA LEU A 29 -3.98 -11.65 -3.45
C LEU A 29 -4.81 -11.23 -4.66
N LYS A 30 -4.73 -11.97 -5.78
CA LYS A 30 -5.56 -11.72 -6.96
C LYS A 30 -7.05 -11.77 -6.63
N GLY A 31 -7.48 -12.78 -5.88
CA GLY A 31 -8.87 -12.91 -5.44
C GLY A 31 -9.33 -11.73 -4.58
N LEU A 32 -8.48 -11.24 -3.67
CA LEU A 32 -8.77 -10.05 -2.86
C LEU A 32 -8.91 -8.79 -3.72
N TYR A 33 -7.99 -8.56 -4.66
CA TYR A 33 -8.07 -7.39 -5.56
C TYR A 33 -9.32 -7.39 -6.43
N VAL A 34 -9.70 -8.55 -6.99
CA VAL A 34 -10.94 -8.67 -7.77
C VAL A 34 -12.14 -8.35 -6.89
N ARG A 35 -12.24 -8.97 -5.70
CA ARG A 35 -13.33 -8.70 -4.76
C ARG A 35 -13.40 -7.21 -4.39
N ARG A 36 -12.27 -6.60 -4.06
CA ARG A 36 -12.20 -5.17 -3.70
C ARG A 36 -12.71 -4.27 -4.82
N ARG A 37 -12.32 -4.55 -6.07
CA ARG A 37 -12.78 -3.80 -7.25
C ARG A 37 -14.28 -3.95 -7.53
N THR A 38 -14.89 -5.05 -7.10
CA THR A 38 -16.35 -5.26 -7.25
C THR A 38 -17.18 -4.64 -6.13
N VAL A 39 -16.57 -4.30 -5.00
CA VAL A 39 -17.27 -3.61 -3.90
C VAL A 39 -17.35 -2.13 -4.24
N ALA A 40 -18.56 -1.64 -4.47
CA ALA A 40 -18.81 -0.22 -4.64
C ALA A 40 -18.72 0.50 -3.28
N ARG A 41 -18.19 1.72 -3.29
CA ARG A 41 -18.31 2.67 -2.18
C ARG A 41 -18.60 4.07 -2.71
N MET A 42 -19.08 4.95 -1.84
CA MET A 42 -19.10 6.37 -2.16
C MET A 42 -17.65 6.91 -2.16
N PRO A 43 -17.23 7.65 -3.20
CA PRO A 43 -15.98 8.40 -3.16
C PRO A 43 -15.96 9.38 -1.99
N CYS A 44 -14.76 9.66 -1.46
CA CYS A 44 -14.60 10.71 -0.48
C CYS A 44 -14.91 12.06 -1.13
N ALA A 45 -15.60 12.95 -0.41
CA ALA A 45 -15.80 14.31 -0.86
C ALA A 45 -14.48 15.10 -0.73
N ASP A 46 -14.25 16.05 -1.62
CA ASP A 46 -13.15 16.99 -1.42
C ASP A 46 -13.38 17.80 -0.12
N PRO A 47 -12.32 18.04 0.66
CA PRO A 47 -12.45 18.76 1.92
C PRO A 47 -12.77 20.25 1.67
N ASP A 48 -13.45 20.88 2.63
CA ASP A 48 -13.64 22.33 2.59
C ASP A 48 -12.27 23.04 2.59
N PRO A 49 -11.98 23.93 1.61
CA PRO A 49 -10.65 24.53 1.49
C PRO A 49 -10.21 25.32 2.73
N ARG A 50 -11.14 25.94 3.45
CA ARG A 50 -10.83 26.72 4.65
C ARG A 50 -10.52 25.82 5.85
N GLY A 51 -11.34 24.80 6.07
CA GLY A 51 -11.08 23.79 7.09
C GLY A 51 -9.78 23.03 6.84
N TYR A 52 -9.52 22.66 5.59
CA TYR A 52 -8.30 21.94 5.20
C TYR A 52 -7.04 22.79 5.41
N ALA A 53 -7.04 24.05 5.00
CA ALA A 53 -5.91 24.95 5.23
C ALA A 53 -5.63 25.17 6.74
N ALA A 54 -6.67 25.26 7.57
CA ALA A 54 -6.50 25.38 9.03
C ALA A 54 -5.92 24.10 9.65
N PHE A 55 -6.33 22.93 9.15
CA PHE A 55 -5.77 21.64 9.53
C PHE A 55 -4.30 21.51 9.12
N GLU A 56 -3.95 21.88 7.89
CA GLU A 56 -2.55 21.89 7.43
C GLU A 56 -1.68 22.84 8.26
N ALA A 57 -2.20 24.01 8.63
CA ALA A 57 -1.49 24.97 9.46
C ALA A 57 -1.26 24.50 10.92
N ALA A 58 -1.94 23.44 11.37
CA ALA A 58 -1.74 22.87 12.70
C ALA A 58 -0.49 21.98 12.78
N PHE A 59 0.08 21.57 11.64
CA PHE A 59 1.34 20.84 11.62
C PHE A 59 2.53 21.80 11.77
N GLU A 60 3.45 21.46 12.68
CA GLU A 60 4.62 22.31 13.01
C GLU A 60 5.64 22.40 11.87
N HIS A 61 5.60 21.45 10.93
CA HIS A 61 6.57 21.33 9.86
C HIS A 61 5.90 21.36 8.50
N GLN A 62 6.57 21.98 7.54
CA GLN A 62 6.13 21.93 6.15
C GLN A 62 6.32 20.51 5.60
N ALA A 63 5.33 20.05 4.84
CA ALA A 63 5.39 18.75 4.19
C ALA A 63 6.56 18.68 3.19
N THR A 64 7.30 17.58 3.25
CA THR A 64 8.33 17.26 2.26
C THR A 64 7.69 16.94 0.91
N GLN A 65 8.48 16.99 -0.18
CA GLN A 65 7.98 16.63 -1.51
C GLN A 65 7.41 15.20 -1.57
N ASP A 66 7.99 14.27 -0.82
CA ASP A 66 7.49 12.89 -0.76
C ASP A 66 6.15 12.79 -0.02
N GLN A 67 5.96 13.57 1.05
CA GLN A 67 4.67 13.64 1.74
C GLN A 67 3.59 14.28 0.87
N LEU A 68 3.89 15.39 0.18
CA LEU A 68 2.96 16.04 -0.75
C LEU A 68 2.49 15.08 -1.85
N ARG A 69 3.42 14.32 -2.43
CA ARG A 69 3.12 13.25 -3.39
C ARG A 69 2.20 12.19 -2.78
N CYS A 70 2.50 11.75 -1.55
CA CYS A 70 1.67 10.75 -0.87
C CYS A 70 0.25 11.27 -0.59
N PHE A 71 0.09 12.53 -0.17
CA PHE A 71 -1.22 13.15 0.04
C PHE A 71 -2.04 13.14 -1.26
N GLU A 72 -1.44 13.56 -2.38
CA GLU A 72 -2.11 13.58 -3.69
C GLU A 72 -2.53 12.17 -4.14
N GLU A 73 -1.66 11.18 -3.95
CA GLU A 73 -1.91 9.78 -4.30
C GLU A 73 -3.03 9.17 -3.45
N VAL A 74 -3.01 9.39 -2.14
CA VAL A 74 -4.07 8.97 -1.21
C VAL A 74 -5.39 9.65 -1.57
N ARG A 75 -5.37 10.97 -1.81
CA ARG A 75 -6.57 11.73 -2.22
C ARG A 75 -7.13 11.19 -3.53
N LYS A 76 -6.28 10.88 -4.51
CA LYS A 76 -6.72 10.29 -5.79
C LYS A 76 -7.39 8.95 -5.58
N ASP A 77 -6.85 8.09 -4.73
CA ASP A 77 -7.43 6.78 -4.45
C ASP A 77 -8.75 6.90 -3.65
N MET A 78 -8.82 7.86 -2.71
CA MET A 78 -9.97 8.11 -1.83
C MET A 78 -11.13 8.84 -2.53
N CYS A 79 -10.84 9.83 -3.38
CA CYS A 79 -11.86 10.65 -4.04
C CYS A 79 -12.13 10.22 -5.49
N GLY A 80 -11.18 9.57 -6.16
CA GLY A 80 -11.29 9.23 -7.59
C GLY A 80 -11.80 7.83 -7.91
N ALA A 81 -11.64 6.86 -6.99
CA ALA A 81 -12.00 5.47 -7.25
C ALA A 81 -13.39 5.11 -6.69
N PRO A 82 -14.24 4.38 -7.45
CA PRO A 82 -15.54 3.88 -6.99
C PRO A 82 -15.44 2.63 -6.10
N TYR A 83 -14.22 2.21 -5.76
CA TYR A 83 -13.91 1.04 -4.92
C TYR A 83 -12.99 1.45 -3.76
N PRO A 84 -12.92 0.66 -2.66
CA PRO A 84 -12.06 0.98 -1.51
C PRO A 84 -10.57 1.11 -1.88
N MET A 85 -9.87 2.14 -1.37
CA MET A 85 -8.42 2.35 -1.56
C MET A 85 -7.59 1.25 -0.88
N ASP A 86 -6.58 0.67 -1.55
CA ASP A 86 -5.64 -0.31 -0.98
C ASP A 86 -4.19 0.11 -1.20
N ARG A 87 -3.69 1.01 -0.34
CA ARG A 87 -2.36 1.59 -0.47
C ARG A 87 -1.51 1.24 0.74
N LEU A 88 -0.27 0.84 0.48
CA LEU A 88 0.76 0.68 1.49
C LEU A 88 1.73 1.87 1.41
N LEU A 89 1.81 2.65 2.48
CA LEU A 89 2.82 3.69 2.63
C LEU A 89 4.00 3.13 3.43
N THR A 90 5.18 3.18 2.83
CA THR A 90 6.43 2.70 3.46
C THR A 90 7.36 3.87 3.74
N GLY A 91 8.02 3.88 4.89
CA GLY A 91 9.04 4.86 5.24
C GLY A 91 9.61 4.60 6.63
N ASP A 92 10.77 5.15 6.93
CA ASP A 92 11.46 4.95 8.21
C ASP A 92 10.75 5.62 9.40
N VAL A 93 11.14 5.26 10.61
CA VAL A 93 10.64 5.94 11.82
C VAL A 93 10.99 7.43 11.73
N GLY A 94 10.00 8.29 11.99
CA GLY A 94 10.17 9.74 11.87
C GLY A 94 9.99 10.30 10.45
N SER A 95 9.68 9.48 9.44
CA SER A 95 9.42 9.95 8.06
C SER A 95 8.07 10.68 7.88
N GLY A 96 7.36 10.95 8.97
CA GLY A 96 6.06 11.64 8.95
C GLY A 96 4.91 10.89 8.27
N LYS A 97 4.81 9.56 8.45
CA LYS A 97 3.70 8.74 7.92
C LYS A 97 2.37 9.00 8.63
N THR A 98 2.41 9.46 9.87
CA THR A 98 1.20 9.75 10.66
C THR A 98 0.48 10.96 10.08
N GLU A 99 1.24 11.96 9.66
CA GLU A 99 0.81 13.21 9.04
C GLU A 99 0.14 12.95 7.69
N VAL A 100 0.55 11.88 6.97
CA VAL A 100 -0.11 11.41 5.74
C VAL A 100 -1.42 10.66 6.00
N ALA A 101 -1.60 10.13 7.21
CA ALA A 101 -2.79 9.37 7.56
C ALA A 101 -3.91 10.22 8.19
N CYS A 102 -3.60 11.42 8.68
CA CYS A 102 -4.55 12.33 9.32
C CYS A 102 -5.46 13.02 8.29
#